data_AF-A0A2E9Y424-F1
#
_entry.id   AF-A0A2E9Y424-F1
#
_cell.length_a   1.000
_cell.length_b   1.000
_cell.length_c   1.000
_cell.angle_alpha   90.00
_cell.angle_beta   90.00
_cell.angle_gamma   90.00
#
_symmetry.space_group_name_H-M   'P 1'
#
loop_
_entity.id
_entity.type
_entity.pdbx_description
1 polymer ?
#
loop_
_entity_poly.entity_id
_entity_poly.type
_entity_poly.pdbx_seq_one_letter_code
_entity_poly.pdbx_strand_id
1 'polypeptide(L)'
;MLMNAGPFHEAISRLSLTAGHPLFGSSANRSLQGTKFRVEDMEPEITAIADVIVDYGLRKYHPYKASSTLLDVVNMEVVRYGACFELIDDILRRRFDITLPPPPA
;
A
#
# COMPACT_ATOMS: atom_id res chain seq x y z
N MET A 1 1.95 9.65 -0.25
CA MET A 1 0.46 9.61 -0.25
C MET A 1 0.03 8.31 -0.91
N LEU A 2 -0.94 7.58 -0.36
CA LEU A 2 -1.53 6.41 -1.02
C LEU A 2 -2.59 6.89 -2.02
N MET A 3 -2.57 6.35 -3.23
CA MET A 3 -3.57 6.63 -4.27
C MET A 3 -4.39 5.37 -4.57
N ASN A 4 -5.65 5.54 -4.99
CA ASN A 4 -6.55 4.44 -5.37
C ASN A 4 -6.72 3.34 -4.30
N ALA A 5 -6.75 3.71 -3.01
CA ALA A 5 -6.80 2.79 -1.87
C ALA A 5 -8.22 2.36 -1.45
N GLY A 6 -9.24 2.65 -2.27
CA GLY A 6 -10.62 2.18 -2.09
C GLY A 6 -11.45 2.96 -1.07
N PRO A 7 -12.72 2.57 -0.88
CA PRO A 7 -13.71 3.35 -0.13
C PRO A 7 -13.41 3.45 1.37
N PHE A 8 -12.78 2.44 1.96
CA PHE A 8 -12.34 2.50 3.37
C PHE A 8 -11.28 3.58 3.59
N HIS A 9 -10.25 3.62 2.72
CA HIS A 9 -9.22 4.65 2.78
C HIS A 9 -9.80 6.05 2.54
N GLU A 10 -10.75 6.19 1.62
CA GLU A 10 -11.44 7.46 1.38
C GLU A 10 -12.20 7.93 2.64
N ALA A 11 -12.96 7.04 3.27
CA ALA A 11 -13.72 7.36 4.48
C ALA A 11 -12.80 7.78 5.64
N ILE A 12 -11.72 7.03 5.90
CA ILE A 12 -10.79 7.35 6.99
C ILE A 12 -10.00 8.64 6.71
N SER A 13 -9.65 8.92 5.45
CA SER A 13 -8.98 10.17 5.06
C SER A 13 -9.88 11.38 5.29
N ARG A 14 -11.18 11.26 4.95
CA ARG A 14 -12.17 12.33 5.20
C ARG A 14 -12.32 12.60 6.71
N LEU A 15 -12.38 11.56 7.53
CA LEU A 15 -12.45 11.68 8.98
C LEU A 15 -11.18 12.34 9.55
N SER A 16 -10.01 11.88 9.12
CA SER A 16 -8.70 12.44 9.49
C SER A 16 -8.61 13.94 9.18
N LEU A 17 -9.02 14.34 7.98
CA LEU A 17 -9.04 15.75 7.57
C LEU A 17 -10.02 16.58 8.41
N THR A 18 -11.24 16.07 8.62
CA THR A 18 -12.28 16.77 9.41
C THR A 18 -11.86 16.95 10.86
N ALA A 19 -11.18 15.95 11.43
CA ALA A 19 -10.69 15.98 12.81
C ALA A 19 -9.38 16.78 12.96
N GLY A 20 -8.74 17.20 11.86
CA GLY A 20 -7.41 17.82 11.90
C GLY A 20 -6.33 16.90 12.47
N HIS A 21 -6.49 15.59 12.32
CA HIS A 21 -5.60 14.59 12.91
C HIS A 21 -4.94 13.72 11.83
N PRO A 22 -3.64 13.90 11.54
CA PRO A 22 -2.96 13.14 10.51
C PRO A 22 -2.79 11.68 10.91
N LEU A 23 -3.04 10.76 9.96
CA LEU A 23 -2.88 9.33 10.17
C LEU A 23 -1.55 8.85 9.58
N PHE A 24 -0.79 8.13 10.39
CA PHE A 24 0.43 7.46 9.99
C PHE A 24 0.28 5.96 10.23
N GLY A 25 0.77 5.16 9.30
CA GLY A 25 0.74 3.72 9.42
C GLY A 25 1.89 3.08 8.65
N SER A 26 2.56 2.13 9.29
CA SER A 26 3.41 1.17 8.60
C SER A 26 2.59 -0.06 8.22
N SER A 27 3.24 -1.06 7.61
CA SER A 27 2.65 -2.37 7.49
C SER A 27 2.39 -2.96 8.89
N ALA A 28 1.23 -3.59 9.06
CA ALA A 28 0.79 -4.14 10.33
C ALA A 28 1.39 -5.55 10.54
N ASN A 29 2.68 -5.58 10.84
CA ASN A 29 3.46 -6.79 11.06
C ASN A 29 4.67 -6.48 11.93
N ARG A 30 5.28 -7.51 12.49
CA ARG A 30 6.60 -7.39 13.11
C ARG A 30 7.64 -6.98 12.07
N SER A 31 8.58 -6.13 12.47
CA SER A 31 9.67 -5.68 11.61
C SER A 31 10.38 -6.86 10.93
N LEU A 32 10.66 -6.70 9.63
CA LEU A 32 11.36 -7.69 8.79
C LEU A 32 10.63 -9.03 8.57
N GLN A 33 9.33 -9.15 8.91
CA GLN A 33 8.53 -10.38 8.71
C GLN A 33 7.65 -10.40 7.46
N GLY A 34 7.90 -9.47 6.53
CA GLY A 34 7.13 -9.34 5.30
C GLY A 34 5.70 -8.80 5.50
N THR A 35 5.07 -8.41 4.39
CA THR A 35 3.69 -7.91 4.39
C THR A 35 2.70 -9.06 4.60
N LYS A 36 1.70 -8.85 5.46
CA LYS A 36 0.57 -9.78 5.65
C LYS A 36 -0.62 -9.35 4.80
N PHE A 37 -1.43 -10.31 4.35
CA PHE A 37 -2.51 -10.08 3.40
C PHE A 37 -3.91 -10.41 3.93
N ARG A 38 -4.02 -10.89 5.17
CA ARG A 38 -5.25 -11.12 5.92
C ARG A 38 -4.91 -11.13 7.40
N VAL A 39 -5.92 -10.98 8.26
CA VAL A 39 -5.72 -10.82 9.71
C VAL A 39 -5.12 -12.07 10.34
N GLU A 40 -5.50 -13.26 9.87
CA GLU A 40 -5.05 -14.54 10.42
C GLU A 40 -3.56 -14.81 10.18
N ASP A 41 -2.93 -14.10 9.25
CA ASP A 41 -1.50 -14.20 8.99
C ASP A 41 -0.67 -13.20 9.82
N MET A 42 -1.33 -12.31 10.57
CA MET A 42 -0.66 -11.32 11.43
C MET A 42 -0.13 -11.97 12.70
N GLU A 43 0.99 -11.44 13.22
CA GLU A 43 1.53 -11.94 14.47
C GLU A 43 0.58 -11.65 15.65
N PRO A 44 0.32 -12.62 16.56
CA PRO A 44 -0.65 -12.44 17.66
C PRO A 44 -0.36 -11.25 18.57
N GLU A 45 0.91 -10.89 18.75
CA GLU A 45 1.32 -9.71 19.52
C GLU A 45 0.90 -8.39 18.86
N ILE A 46 0.76 -8.35 17.54
CA ILE A 46 0.27 -7.17 16.80
C ILE A 46 -1.24 -7.05 16.95
N THR A 47 -1.98 -8.16 16.82
CA THR A 47 -3.44 -8.14 16.97
C THR A 47 -3.87 -7.91 18.41
N ALA A 48 -3.09 -8.35 19.39
CA ALA A 48 -3.38 -8.15 20.81
C ALA A 48 -3.26 -6.69 21.28
N ILE A 49 -2.47 -5.85 20.60
CA ILE A 49 -2.30 -4.42 20.95
C ILE A 49 -3.20 -3.48 20.15
N ALA A 50 -3.95 -4.00 19.17
CA ALA A 50 -4.77 -3.18 18.31
C ALA A 50 -6.11 -2.86 18.99
N ASP A 51 -6.40 -1.58 19.19
CA ASP A 51 -7.73 -1.13 19.66
C ASP A 51 -8.84 -1.46 18.64
N VAL A 52 -8.49 -1.46 17.34
CA VAL A 52 -9.42 -1.70 16.24
C VAL A 52 -8.73 -2.56 15.18
N ILE A 53 -9.41 -3.65 14.78
CA ILE A 53 -9.03 -4.50 13.65
C ILE A 53 -10.14 -4.41 12.61
N VAL A 54 -9.77 -4.13 11.36
CA VAL A 54 -10.72 -4.08 10.24
C VAL A 54 -10.41 -5.23 9.29
N ASP A 55 -11.24 -6.28 9.35
CA ASP A 55 -11.07 -7.50 8.58
C ASP A 55 -11.98 -7.53 7.35
N TYR A 56 -11.37 -7.45 6.16
CA TYR A 56 -12.04 -7.62 4.86
C TYR A 56 -11.66 -8.95 4.19
N GLY A 57 -11.04 -9.86 4.93
CA GLY A 57 -10.46 -11.10 4.41
C GLY A 57 -9.21 -10.86 3.57
N LEU A 58 -8.97 -11.76 2.62
CA LEU A 58 -7.76 -11.78 1.80
C LEU A 58 -7.68 -10.57 0.84
N ARG A 59 -6.59 -9.82 0.93
CA ARG A 59 -6.33 -8.63 0.10
C ARG A 59 -6.27 -9.00 -1.39
N LYS A 60 -7.02 -8.26 -2.23
CA LYS A 60 -7.09 -8.42 -3.69
C LYS A 60 -5.73 -8.62 -4.39
N TYR A 61 -4.71 -7.86 -3.99
CA TYR A 61 -3.38 -7.87 -4.61
C TYR A 61 -2.37 -8.76 -3.86
N HIS A 62 -2.83 -9.71 -3.04
CA HIS A 62 -1.96 -10.70 -2.39
C HIS A 62 -1.10 -11.54 -3.35
N PRO A 63 -1.49 -11.83 -4.62
CA PRO A 63 -0.65 -12.66 -5.50
C PRO A 63 0.73 -12.06 -5.77
N TYR A 64 0.88 -10.73 -5.68
CA TYR A 64 2.17 -10.06 -5.81
C TYR A 64 3.13 -10.38 -4.65
N LYS A 65 2.62 -10.80 -3.49
CA LYS A 65 3.41 -11.07 -2.27
C LYS A 65 4.33 -9.92 -1.86
N ALA A 66 3.98 -8.70 -2.24
CA ALA A 66 4.75 -7.49 -1.99
C ALA A 66 3.87 -6.36 -1.45
N SER A 67 4.50 -5.38 -0.81
CA SER A 67 3.85 -4.11 -0.47
C SER A 67 3.58 -3.27 -1.72
N SER A 68 2.99 -2.07 -1.58
CA SER A 68 2.70 -1.19 -2.71
C SER A 68 3.97 -0.74 -3.45
N THR A 69 3.84 -0.51 -4.75
CA THR A 69 4.83 0.27 -5.51
C THR A 69 4.95 1.68 -4.93
N LEU A 70 6.17 2.18 -4.80
CA LEU A 70 6.46 3.54 -4.34
C LEU A 70 7.20 4.29 -5.45
N LEU A 71 6.62 5.41 -5.86
CA LEU A 71 7.10 6.25 -6.95
C LEU A 71 7.29 7.68 -6.42
N ASP A 72 8.45 8.27 -6.68
CA ASP A 72 8.64 9.71 -6.61
C ASP A 72 8.02 10.34 -7.85
N VAL A 73 6.94 11.09 -7.67
CA VAL A 73 6.21 11.74 -8.77
C VAL A 73 6.81 13.06 -9.21
N VAL A 74 7.88 13.55 -8.56
CA VAL A 74 8.64 14.73 -9.01
C VAL A 74 9.64 14.32 -10.07
N ASN A 75 10.41 13.26 -9.80
CA ASN A 75 11.50 12.79 -10.67
C ASN A 75 11.17 11.53 -11.47
N MET A 76 10.00 10.92 -11.23
CA MET A 76 9.59 9.60 -11.77
C MET A 76 10.56 8.46 -11.39
N GLU A 77 11.15 8.56 -10.20
CA GLU A 77 12.01 7.52 -9.65
C GLU A 77 11.20 6.42 -8.96
N VAL A 78 11.48 5.16 -9.29
CA VAL A 78 10.87 4.01 -8.63
C VAL A 78 11.64 3.70 -7.33
N VAL A 79 11.14 4.23 -6.21
CA VAL A 79 11.72 4.01 -4.88
C VAL A 79 11.51 2.57 -4.41
N ARG A 80 10.40 1.93 -4.80
CA ARG A 80 10.13 0.53 -4.50
C ARG A 80 9.28 -0.10 -5.59
N TYR A 81 9.80 -1.18 -6.18
CA TYR A 81 9.03 -2.09 -7.02
C TYR A 81 8.13 -2.94 -6.11
N GLY A 82 6.82 -2.83 -6.30
CA GLY A 82 5.85 -3.51 -5.46
C GLY A 82 4.64 -4.01 -6.25
N ALA A 83 3.53 -4.20 -5.55
CA ALA A 83 2.29 -4.64 -6.16
C ALA A 83 1.87 -3.72 -7.31
N CYS A 84 1.45 -4.33 -8.41
CA CYS A 84 0.92 -3.68 -9.61
C CYS A 84 1.90 -2.73 -10.31
N PHE A 85 3.21 -2.87 -10.11
CA PHE A 85 4.21 -2.04 -10.78
C PHE A 85 4.01 -2.01 -12.30
N GLU A 86 3.82 -3.16 -12.92
CA GLU A 86 3.63 -3.32 -14.36
C GLU A 86 2.35 -2.62 -14.87
N LEU A 87 1.30 -2.58 -14.06
CA LEU A 87 0.07 -1.84 -14.41
C LEU A 87 0.29 -0.34 -14.30
N ILE A 88 1.07 0.11 -13.31
CA ILE A 88 1.40 1.53 -13.14
C ILE A 88 2.27 2.00 -14.31
N ASP A 89 3.32 1.25 -14.67
CA ASP A 89 4.18 1.54 -15.81
C ASP A 89 3.38 1.58 -17.14
N ASP A 90 2.50 0.61 -17.37
CA ASP A 90 1.65 0.58 -18.56
C ASP A 90 0.72 1.81 -18.66
N ILE A 91 0.11 2.23 -17.54
CA ILE A 91 -0.74 3.43 -17.50
C ILE A 91 0.11 4.68 -17.76
N LEU A 92 1.26 4.82 -17.12
CA LEU A 92 2.15 5.96 -17.30
C LEU A 92 2.60 6.09 -18.76
N ARG A 93 2.95 4.97 -19.39
CA ARG A 93 3.36 4.92 -20.78
C ARG A 93 2.23 5.31 -21.72
N ARG A 94 1.06 4.66 -21.59
CA ARG A 94 -0.07 4.88 -22.52
C ARG A 94 -0.76 6.22 -22.36
N ARG A 95 -0.73 6.82 -21.17
CA ARG A 95 -1.51 8.04 -20.85
C ARG A 95 -0.65 9.29 -20.76
N PHE A 96 0.63 9.15 -20.46
CA PHE A 96 1.51 10.28 -20.17
C PHE A 96 2.84 10.23 -20.92
N ASP A 97 3.09 9.21 -21.75
CA ASP A 97 4.36 9.00 -22.46
C ASP A 97 5.58 8.93 -21.51
N ILE A 98 5.36 8.42 -20.29
CA ILE A 98 6.39 8.22 -19.27
C ILE A 98 6.69 6.73 -19.17
N THR A 99 7.97 6.36 -19.31
CA THR A 99 8.43 4.97 -19.12
C THR A 99 9.23 4.89 -17.83
N LEU A 100 8.86 3.97 -16.94
CA LEU A 100 9.61 3.72 -15.72
C LEU A 100 10.75 2.71 -15.99
N PRO A 101 11.89 2.82 -15.27
CA PRO A 101 12.93 1.81 -15.34
C PRO A 101 12.40 0.43 -14.90
N PRO A 102 12.84 -0.67 -15.53
CA PRO A 102 12.42 -2.01 -15.13
C PRO A 102 12.99 -2.38 -13.74
N PRO A 103 12.36 -3.35 -13.03
CA PRO A 103 12.92 -3.88 -11.80
C PRO A 103 14.35 -4.42 -12.00
N PRO A 104 15.24 -4.29 -11.01
CA PRO A 104 16.56 -4.92 -11.05
C PRO A 104 16.45 -6.44 -11.28
N ALA A 105 17.42 -7.00 -12.01
CA ALA A 105 17.54 -8.43 -12.27
C ALA A 105 17.97 -9.23 -11.02
#